data_AF-A0A1X0WQ33-F1
#
_entry.id   AF-A0A1X0WQ33-F1
#
_cell.length_a   1.000
_cell.length_b   1.000
_cell.length_c   1.000
_cell.angle_alpha   90.00
_cell.angle_beta   90.00
_cell.angle_gamma   90.00
#
_symmetry.space_group_name_H-M   'P 1'
#
loop_
_entity.id
_entity.type
_entity.pdbx_description
1 polymer ?
#
loop_
_entity_poly.entity_id
_entity_poly.type
_entity_poly.pdbx_seq_one_letter_code
_entity_poly.pdbx_strand_id
1 'polypeptide(L)'
;MILLFIVLFVVGVCISFSGVLIIAKNTDIRLDFSGRKDFFLSLSPGEWMLSIFLILVGGIMIYFSSIELTPYIISTFELKLK
;
A
#
# COMPACT_ATOMS: atom_id res chain seq x y z
N MET A 1 -18.53 2.08 14.65
CA MET A 1 -17.92 2.93 13.60
C MET A 1 -16.41 2.79 13.54
N ILE A 2 -15.67 2.90 14.65
CA ILE A 2 -14.19 2.75 14.64
C ILE A 2 -13.68 1.43 14.05
N LEU A 3 -14.33 0.32 14.40
CA LEU A 3 -13.95 -1.02 13.93
C LEU A 3 -14.04 -1.15 12.41
N LEU A 4 -15.00 -0.46 11.79
CA LEU A 4 -15.13 -0.42 10.33
C LEU A 4 -13.90 0.25 9.70
N PHE A 5 -13.45 1.37 10.25
CA PHE A 5 -12.27 2.08 9.74
C PHE A 5 -10.99 1.27 9.94
N ILE A 6 -10.86 0.53 11.04
CA ILE A 6 -9.75 -0.39 11.27
C ILE A 6 -9.76 -1.50 10.20
N VAL A 7 -10.92 -2.10 9.95
CA VAL A 7 -11.07 -3.14 8.91
C VAL A 7 -10.73 -2.58 7.53
N LEU A 8 -11.25 -1.40 7.18
CA LEU A 8 -10.95 -0.73 5.90
C LEU A 8 -9.48 -0.40 5.74
N PHE A 9 -8.81 0.02 6.82
CA PHE A 9 -7.37 0.28 6.82
C PHE A 9 -6.59 -1.01 6.52
N VAL A 10 -6.88 -2.10 7.25
CA VAL A 10 -6.21 -3.40 7.06
C VAL A 10 -6.44 -3.93 5.65
N VAL A 11 -7.68 -3.89 5.16
CA VAL A 11 -8.02 -4.31 3.79
C VAL A 11 -7.29 -3.45 2.76
N GLY A 12 -7.25 -2.12 2.95
CA GLY A 12 -6.51 -1.21 2.09
C GLY A 12 -5.01 -1.53 2.03
N VAL A 13 -4.39 -1.85 3.19
CA VAL A 13 -3.00 -2.30 3.26
C VAL A 13 -2.81 -3.60 2.48
N CYS A 14 -3.65 -4.62 2.66
CA CYS A 14 -3.54 -5.89 1.94
C CYS A 14 -3.68 -5.71 0.42
N ILE A 15 -4.62 -4.87 -0.03
CA ILE A 15 -4.84 -4.58 -1.46
C ILE A 15 -3.61 -3.88 -2.04
N SER A 16 -3.14 -2.81 -1.40
CA SER A 16 -1.99 -2.04 -1.88
C SER A 16 -0.72 -2.89 -1.92
N PHE A 17 -0.47 -3.68 -0.86
CA PHE A 17 0.68 -4.58 -0.78
C PHE A 17 0.65 -5.67 -1.86
N SER A 18 -0.54 -6.16 -2.23
CA SER A 18 -0.70 -7.11 -3.33
C SER A 18 -0.28 -6.50 -4.67
N GLY A 19 -0.64 -5.25 -4.95
CA GLY A 19 -0.16 -4.54 -6.14
C GLY A 19 1.37 -4.42 -6.15
N VAL A 20 1.97 -4.00 -5.03
CA VAL A 20 3.43 -3.92 -4.89
C VAL A 20 4.10 -5.28 -5.13
N LEU A 21 3.55 -6.36 -4.58
CA LEU A 21 4.09 -7.71 -4.78
C LEU A 21 4.03 -8.19 -6.24
N ILE A 22 2.97 -7.83 -6.98
CA ILE A 22 2.87 -8.13 -8.42
C ILE A 22 4.00 -7.45 -9.19
N ILE A 23 4.32 -6.20 -8.88
CA ILE A 23 5.46 -5.50 -9.49
C ILE A 23 6.76 -6.16 -9.06
N ALA A 24 6.96 -6.41 -7.77
CA ALA A 24 8.23 -6.92 -7.24
C ALA A 24 8.57 -8.33 -7.74
N LYS A 25 7.58 -9.22 -7.91
CA LYS A 25 7.80 -10.57 -8.42
C LYS A 25 8.19 -10.62 -9.89
N ASN A 26 7.67 -9.69 -10.68
CA ASN A 26 7.79 -9.69 -12.13
C ASN A 26 8.73 -8.58 -12.65
N THR A 27 9.25 -7.75 -11.76
CA THR A 27 10.37 -6.86 -12.06
C THR A 27 11.60 -7.54 -11.48
N ASP A 28 12.45 -8.09 -12.35
CA ASP A 28 13.75 -8.59 -11.93
C ASP A 28 14.61 -7.36 -11.58
N ILE A 29 14.46 -6.84 -10.35
CA ILE A 29 15.28 -5.74 -9.83
C ILE A 29 16.65 -6.34 -9.53
N ARG A 30 17.39 -6.67 -10.58
CA ARG A 30 18.83 -6.79 -10.50
C ARG A 30 19.35 -5.40 -10.21
N LEU A 31 19.62 -5.13 -8.93
CA LEU A 31 20.48 -4.03 -8.49
C LEU A 31 21.91 -4.36 -8.95
N ASP A 32 22.13 -4.34 -10.27
CA ASP A 32 23.48 -4.41 -10.80
C ASP A 32 24.17 -3.07 -10.49
N PHE A 33 25.38 -3.15 -9.94
CA PHE A 33 26.21 -2.00 -9.55
C PHE A 33 26.53 -1.07 -10.76
N SER A 34 26.21 -1.53 -11.98
CA SER A 34 26.38 -0.82 -13.24
C SER A 34 25.28 0.21 -13.58
N GLY A 35 24.23 0.34 -12.76
CA GLY A 35 23.20 1.37 -12.95
C GLY A 35 22.28 1.14 -14.15
N ARG A 36 22.35 -0.02 -14.81
CA ARG A 36 21.40 -0.41 -15.86
C ARG A 36 20.09 -0.87 -15.21
N LYS A 37 19.14 0.07 -15.06
CA LYS A 37 17.73 -0.26 -14.79
C LYS A 37 17.14 -0.88 -16.06
N ASP A 38 17.53 -2.11 -16.35
CA ASP A 38 16.84 -2.88 -17.37
C ASP A 38 15.53 -3.35 -16.74
N PHE A 39 14.48 -2.54 -16.90
CA PHE A 39 13.11 -2.98 -16.64
C PHE A 39 12.78 -4.05 -17.67
N PHE A 40 13.21 -5.28 -17.43
CA PHE A 40 12.67 -6.42 -18.15
C PHE A 40 11.19 -6.51 -17.76
N LEU A 41 10.33 -6.01 -18.64
CA LEU A 41 8.88 -6.12 -18.55
C LEU A 41 8.52 -7.61 -18.66
N SER A 42 8.67 -8.38 -17.59
CA SER A 42 8.09 -9.72 -17.51
C SER A 42 6.59 -9.65 -17.16
N LEU A 43 6.11 -8.50 -16.69
CA LEU A 43 4.67 -8.22 -16.59
C LEU A 43 4.06 -7.93 -17.96
N SER A 44 2.93 -8.55 -18.23
CA SER A 44 2.04 -8.10 -19.30
C SER A 44 1.50 -6.68 -19.00
N PRO A 45 1.14 -5.89 -20.02
CA PRO A 45 0.53 -4.56 -19.82
C PRO A 45 -0.71 -4.59 -18.91
N GLY A 46 -1.47 -5.68 -18.92
CA GLY A 46 -2.65 -5.87 -18.07
C GLY A 46 -2.30 -6.01 -16.59
N GLU A 47 -1.24 -6.76 -16.25
CA GLU A 47 -0.79 -6.92 -14.86
C GLU A 47 -0.19 -5.63 -14.30
N TRP A 48 0.47 -4.83 -15.14
CA TRP A 48 0.92 -3.49 -14.78
C TRP A 48 -0.25 -2.59 -14.41
N MET A 49 -1.27 -2.54 -15.27
CA MET A 49 -2.46 -1.73 -15.04
C MET A 49 -3.21 -2.16 -13.78
N LEU A 50 -3.36 -3.48 -13.58
CA LEU A 50 -3.98 -4.05 -12.38
C LEU A 50 -3.18 -3.74 -11.11
N SER A 51 -1.86 -3.87 -11.15
CA SER A 51 -1.00 -3.57 -10.00
C SER A 51 -1.10 -2.09 -9.59
N ILE A 52 -0.99 -1.17 -10.55
CA ILE A 52 -1.11 0.27 -10.29
C ILE A 52 -2.50 0.57 -9.72
N PHE A 53 -3.56 -0.01 -10.29
CA PHE A 53 -4.91 0.15 -9.79
C PHE A 53 -5.07 -0.32 -8.34
N LEU A 54 -4.53 -1.50 -7.99
CA LEU A 54 -4.57 -2.02 -6.62
C LEU A 54 -3.82 -1.11 -5.64
N ILE A 55 -2.64 -0.62 -6.01
CA ILE A 55 -1.86 0.32 -5.19
C ILE A 55 -2.68 1.59 -4.92
N LEU A 56 -3.31 2.13 -5.96
CA LEU A 56 -4.04 3.40 -5.89
C LEU A 56 -5.33 3.25 -5.07
N VAL A 57 -6.13 2.21 -5.33
CA VAL A 57 -7.35 1.93 -4.56
C VAL A 57 -7.03 1.64 -3.09
N GLY A 58 -6.05 0.76 -2.83
CA GLY A 58 -5.61 0.45 -1.48
C GLY A 58 -5.08 1.70 -0.75
N GLY A 59 -4.29 2.52 -1.43
CA GLY A 59 -3.78 3.79 -0.91
C GLY A 59 -4.88 4.78 -0.54
N ILE A 60 -5.91 4.93 -1.38
CA ILE A 60 -7.08 5.77 -1.09
C ILE A 60 -7.81 5.26 0.16
N MET A 61 -8.04 3.95 0.26
CA MET A 61 -8.70 3.35 1.43
C MET A 61 -7.91 3.58 2.73
N ILE A 62 -6.59 3.41 2.67
CA ILE A 62 -5.68 3.68 3.80
C ILE A 62 -5.76 5.16 4.19
N TYR A 63 -5.73 6.08 3.23
CA TYR A 63 -5.76 7.52 3.49
C TYR A 63 -7.03 7.95 4.23
N PHE A 64 -8.20 7.60 3.70
CA PHE A 64 -9.48 7.96 4.33
C PHE A 64 -9.66 7.31 5.70
N SER A 65 -9.32 6.03 5.84
CA SER A 65 -9.38 5.37 7.15
C SER A 65 -8.41 5.97 8.16
N SER A 66 -7.22 6.40 7.72
CA SER A 66 -6.23 7.05 8.59
C SER A 66 -6.71 8.41 9.12
N ILE A 67 -7.34 9.24 8.29
CA ILE A 67 -7.90 10.52 8.73
C ILE A 67 -8.90 10.30 9.87
N GLU A 68 -9.78 9.31 9.72
CA GLU A 68 -10.78 8.99 10.72
C GLU A 68 -10.16 8.36 11.98
N LEU A 69 -9.11 7.54 11.85
CA LEU A 69 -8.47 6.86 13.00
C LEU A 69 -7.50 7.75 13.79
N THR A 70 -6.86 8.72 13.13
CA THR A 70 -5.85 9.61 13.72
C THR A 70 -6.28 10.28 15.04
N PRO A 71 -7.46 10.93 15.17
CA PRO A 71 -7.86 11.57 16.41
C PRO A 71 -8.03 10.58 17.59
N TYR A 72 -8.42 9.34 17.30
CA TYR A 72 -8.54 8.29 18.32
C TYR A 72 -7.16 7.79 18.79
N ILE A 73 -6.19 7.72 17.89
CA ILE A 73 -4.81 7.39 18.22
C ILE A 73 -4.18 8.50 19.07
N ILE A 74 -4.36 9.76 18.67
CA ILE A 74 -3.80 10.91 19.42
C ILE A 74 -4.40 10.99 20.83
N SER A 75 -5.72 10.90 20.95
CA SER A 75 -6.38 10.96 22.26
C SER A 75 -5.99 9.81 23.20
N THR A 76 -5.72 8.61 22.67
CA THR A 76 -5.22 7.49 23.48
C THR A 76 -3.78 7.71 23.98
N PHE A 77 -2.95 8.43 23.24
CA PHE A 77 -1.62 8.84 23.73
C PHE A 77 -1.69 9.96 24.76
N GLU A 78 -2.54 10.98 24.56
CA GLU A 78 -2.72 12.06 25.54
C GLU A 78 -3.27 11.55 26.88
N LEU A 79 -4.23 10.61 26.86
CA LEU A 79 -4.74 9.97 28.07
C LEU A 79 -3.70 9.11 28.79
N LYS A 80 -2.69 8.59 28.10
CA LYS A 80 -1.60 7.79 28.68
C LYS A 80 -0.48 8.62 29.30
N LEU A 81 -0.35 9.88 28.88
CA LEU A 81 0.69 10.81 29.33
C LEU A 81 0.26 11.65 30.55
N LYS A 82 -1.01 11.54 30.95
CA LYS A 82 -1.61 12.20 32.12
C LYS A 82 -1.74 11.23 33.28
#